data_AF-A0A8X8GC75-F1
#
_entry.id   AF-A0A8X8GC75-F1
#
_cell.length_a   1.000
_cell.length_b   1.000
_cell.length_c   1.000
_cell.angle_alpha   90.00
_cell.angle_beta   90.00
_cell.angle_gamma   90.00
#
_symmetry.space_group_name_H-M   'P 1'
#
loop_
_entity.id
_entity.type
_entity.pdbx_description
1 polymer ?
#
loop_
_entity_poly.entity_id
_entity_poly.type
_entity_poly.pdbx_seq_one_letter_code
_entity_poly.pdbx_strand_id
1 'polypeptide(L)'
;MLNLEKDSTLPIEQPPHHPVEVQKIISINKFMLLCFLTMGLYQIWWMFKAWRFFMQKDKLDIMPAFRAVLYIFFLYPLFKKINNYAKQQGYTENFSSGWMFIGFMVFSVLIKLPEPYDLITVLNFIFFIPAFKALNFAKQQSNQFVVVEQKKFSKAQMVLIVFFSIFWCLYLLTLFLNPTRLP
;
A
#
# COMPACT_ATOMS: atom_id res chain seq x y z
N MET A 1 0.02 66.33 -4.33
CA MET A 1 -0.33 65.27 -3.37
C MET A 1 -0.52 63.97 -4.14
N LEU A 2 0.44 63.06 -3.98
CA LEU A 2 0.43 61.71 -4.53
C LEU A 2 -0.51 60.83 -3.67
N ASN A 3 -1.61 60.35 -4.23
CA ASN A 3 -2.35 59.18 -3.74
C ASN A 3 -2.08 58.08 -4.79
N LEU A 4 -1.16 57.12 -4.65
CA LEU A 4 -1.01 56.10 -3.60
C LEU A 4 -2.30 55.33 -3.30
N GLU A 5 -3.01 54.88 -4.33
CA GLU A 5 -3.91 53.72 -4.19
C GLU A 5 -4.02 52.94 -5.51
N LYS A 6 -2.86 52.49 -6.00
CA LYS A 6 -2.75 51.47 -7.03
C LYS A 6 -1.83 50.41 -6.43
N ASP A 7 -2.43 49.31 -5.96
CA ASP A 7 -1.84 47.97 -5.77
C ASP A 7 -2.35 47.28 -4.49
N SER A 8 -3.47 46.54 -4.58
CA SER A 8 -3.87 45.55 -3.57
C SER A 8 -4.85 44.49 -4.09
N THR A 9 -4.85 44.22 -5.40
CA THR A 9 -5.49 43.01 -5.96
C THR A 9 -4.43 42.16 -6.65
N LEU A 10 -3.47 41.68 -5.85
CA LEU A 10 -2.72 40.49 -6.24
C LEU A 10 -3.74 39.36 -6.43
N PRO A 11 -3.74 38.64 -7.57
CA PRO A 11 -4.57 37.45 -7.72
C PRO A 11 -4.27 36.54 -6.53
N ILE A 12 -5.30 36.12 -5.79
CA ILE A 12 -5.14 35.02 -4.84
C ILE A 12 -4.72 33.82 -5.69
N GLU A 13 -3.43 33.52 -5.69
CA GLU A 13 -2.85 32.36 -6.33
C GLU A 13 -3.55 31.15 -5.70
N GLN A 14 -4.58 30.64 -6.37
CA GLN A 14 -5.23 29.41 -5.95
C GLN A 14 -4.12 28.36 -5.88
N PRO A 15 -3.97 27.63 -4.75
CA PRO A 15 -2.95 26.61 -4.67
C PRO A 15 -3.14 25.67 -5.87
N PRO A 16 -2.06 25.31 -6.58
CA PRO A 16 -2.14 24.59 -7.84
C PRO A 16 -3.14 23.44 -7.69
N HIS A 17 -4.15 23.43 -8.56
CA HIS A 17 -5.21 22.42 -8.52
C HIS A 17 -4.61 21.08 -8.89
N HIS A 18 -3.96 20.41 -7.93
CA HIS A 18 -3.30 19.14 -8.17
C HIS A 18 -4.40 18.12 -8.46
N PRO A 19 -4.41 17.50 -9.66
CA PRO A 19 -5.42 16.51 -10.02
C PRO A 19 -5.33 15.23 -9.16
N VAL A 20 -4.26 15.10 -8.37
CA VAL A 20 -3.95 13.97 -7.50
C VAL A 20 -3.90 14.46 -6.05
N GLU A 21 -4.60 13.76 -5.16
CA GLU A 21 -4.56 14.06 -3.72
C GLU A 21 -3.14 13.96 -3.15
N VAL A 22 -2.90 14.64 -2.03
CA VAL A 22 -1.63 14.53 -1.30
C VAL A 22 -1.32 13.06 -0.99
N GLN A 23 -0.18 12.59 -1.51
CA GLN A 23 0.23 11.20 -1.42
C GLN A 23 1.02 10.98 -0.12
N LYS A 24 0.39 10.32 0.86
CA LYS A 24 1.07 9.88 2.08
C LYS A 24 1.81 8.58 1.81
N ILE A 25 3.13 8.58 1.96
CA ILE A 25 3.98 7.39 1.84
C ILE A 25 4.45 6.94 3.24
N ILE A 26 4.70 5.64 3.38
CA ILE A 26 5.27 5.04 4.60
C ILE A 26 6.52 4.24 4.24
N SER A 27 7.40 4.03 5.23
CA SER A 27 8.58 3.18 5.06
C SER A 27 8.22 1.70 4.86
N ILE A 28 9.14 0.95 4.25
CA ILE A 28 8.98 -0.49 4.00
C ILE A 28 8.76 -1.25 5.31
N ASN A 29 9.52 -0.93 6.37
CA ASN A 29 9.37 -1.58 7.68
C ASN A 29 7.97 -1.41 8.27
N LYS A 30 7.37 -0.22 8.12
CA LYS A 30 5.98 0.01 8.56
C LYS A 30 4.97 -0.75 7.72
N PHE A 31 5.19 -0.82 6.41
CA PHE A 31 4.35 -1.61 5.52
C PHE A 31 4.37 -3.09 5.90
N MET A 32 5.56 -3.67 6.08
CA MET A 32 5.73 -5.06 6.51
C MET A 32 5.07 -5.32 7.86
N LEU A 33 5.30 -4.46 8.86
CA LEU A 33 4.67 -4.58 10.18
C LEU A 33 3.14 -4.56 10.09
N LEU A 34 2.57 -3.63 9.32
CA LEU A 34 1.13 -3.52 9.17
C LEU A 34 0.55 -4.71 8.42
N CYS A 35 1.22 -5.21 7.37
CA CYS A 35 0.79 -6.42 6.66
C CYS A 35 0.82 -7.65 7.56
N PHE A 36 1.89 -7.83 8.33
CA PHE A 36 2.04 -8.95 9.27
C PHE A 36 0.98 -8.89 10.38
N LEU A 37 0.88 -7.76 11.08
CA LEU A 37 -0.05 -7.60 12.18
C LEU A 37 -1.50 -7.80 11.72
N THR A 38 -1.89 -7.21 10.58
CA THR A 38 -3.27 -7.29 10.09
C THR A 38 -3.61 -8.56 9.32
N MET A 39 -2.76 -9.59 9.38
CA MET A 39 -2.95 -10.86 8.67
C MET A 39 -3.23 -10.67 7.16
N GLY A 40 -2.54 -9.70 6.56
CA GLY A 40 -2.65 -9.35 5.14
C GLY A 40 -3.78 -8.38 4.77
N LEU A 41 -4.68 -8.00 5.69
CA LEU A 41 -5.74 -7.02 5.38
C LEU A 41 -5.18 -5.67 4.91
N TYR A 42 -4.04 -5.25 5.46
CA TYR A 42 -3.37 -4.02 5.03
C TYR A 42 -2.91 -4.05 3.57
N GLN A 43 -2.67 -5.23 2.99
CA GLN A 43 -2.33 -5.36 1.56
C GLN A 43 -3.51 -4.89 0.69
N ILE A 44 -4.74 -5.27 1.04
CA ILE A 44 -5.96 -4.85 0.34
C ILE A 44 -6.13 -3.32 0.44
N TRP A 45 -5.94 -2.76 1.63
CA TRP A 45 -6.00 -1.31 1.83
C TRP A 45 -4.95 -0.58 0.97
N TRP A 46 -3.72 -1.11 0.91
CA TRP A 46 -2.67 -0.55 0.08
C TRP A 46 -3.00 -0.64 -1.41
N MET A 47 -3.54 -1.79 -1.87
CA MET A 47 -4.00 -1.96 -3.26
C MET A 47 -5.06 -0.93 -3.63
N PHE A 48 -6.03 -0.68 -2.75
CA PHE A 48 -7.03 0.37 -2.95
C PHE A 48 -6.35 1.74 -3.13
N LYS A 49 -5.41 2.11 -2.25
CA LYS A 49 -4.68 3.38 -2.36
C LYS A 49 -3.84 3.46 -3.64
N ALA A 50 -3.22 2.36 -4.07
CA ALA A 50 -2.44 2.30 -5.30
C ALA A 50 -3.33 2.47 -6.55
N TRP A 51 -4.47 1.79 -6.60
CA TRP A 51 -5.44 1.95 -7.69
C TRP A 51 -6.07 3.35 -7.70
N ARG A 52 -6.41 3.91 -6.53
CA ARG A 52 -6.94 5.28 -6.43
C ARG A 52 -5.92 6.32 -6.92
N PHE A 53 -4.65 6.12 -6.63
CA PHE A 53 -3.58 6.95 -7.17
C PHE A 53 -3.57 6.92 -8.71
N PHE A 54 -3.60 5.74 -9.33
CA PHE A 54 -3.64 5.64 -10.79
C PHE A 54 -4.95 6.15 -11.41
N MET A 55 -6.08 5.98 -10.72
CA MET A 55 -7.37 6.56 -11.12
C MET A 55 -7.26 8.08 -11.24
N GLN A 56 -6.66 8.75 -10.23
CA GLN A 56 -6.49 10.20 -10.21
C GLN A 56 -5.40 10.66 -11.20
N LYS A 57 -4.23 10.02 -11.19
CA LYS A 57 -3.08 10.39 -12.04
C LYS A 57 -3.40 10.27 -13.52
N ASP A 58 -4.02 9.17 -13.92
CA ASP A 58 -4.28 8.86 -15.33
C ASP A 58 -5.73 9.20 -15.73
N LYS A 59 -6.52 9.84 -14.85
CA LYS A 59 -7.94 10.20 -15.06
C LYS A 59 -8.77 9.03 -15.60
N LEU A 60 -8.62 7.86 -14.98
CA LEU A 60 -9.30 6.64 -15.42
C LEU A 60 -10.68 6.54 -14.77
N ASP A 61 -11.65 6.08 -15.56
CA ASP A 61 -12.94 5.66 -15.04
C ASP A 61 -12.86 4.21 -14.51
N ILE A 62 -12.39 4.07 -13.27
CA ILE A 62 -12.22 2.78 -12.60
C ILE A 62 -12.70 2.87 -11.16
N MET A 63 -13.12 1.75 -10.59
CA MET A 63 -13.48 1.66 -9.17
C MET A 63 -12.35 1.01 -8.35
N PRO A 64 -11.54 1.77 -7.59
CA PRO A 64 -10.35 1.24 -6.92
C PRO A 64 -10.66 0.19 -5.85
N ALA A 65 -11.77 0.36 -5.12
CA ALA A 65 -12.17 -0.55 -4.05
C ALA A 65 -12.50 -1.95 -4.60
N PHE A 66 -13.24 -2.00 -5.71
CA PHE A 66 -13.58 -3.24 -6.39
C PHE A 66 -12.32 -3.99 -6.86
N ARG A 67 -11.36 -3.26 -7.45
CA ARG A 67 -10.08 -3.83 -7.88
C ARG A 67 -9.21 -4.33 -6.72
N ALA A 68 -9.35 -3.73 -5.54
CA ALA A 68 -8.63 -4.18 -4.34
C ALA A 68 -9.24 -5.46 -3.75
N VAL A 69 -10.56 -5.56 -3.70
CA VAL A 69 -11.26 -6.76 -3.21
C VAL A 69 -11.10 -7.94 -4.17
N LEU A 70 -11.19 -7.69 -5.48
CA LEU A 70 -10.94 -8.68 -6.53
C LEU A 70 -9.46 -8.77 -6.91
N TYR A 71 -8.59 -8.81 -5.91
CA TYR A 71 -7.14 -8.79 -6.10
C TYR A 71 -6.63 -9.91 -7.03
N ILE A 72 -7.30 -11.06 -7.08
CA ILE A 72 -6.97 -12.18 -7.97
C ILE A 72 -6.86 -11.73 -9.43
N PHE A 73 -7.75 -10.85 -9.89
CA PHE A 73 -7.75 -10.37 -11.28
C PHE A 73 -6.87 -9.13 -11.47
N PHE A 74 -6.76 -8.29 -10.44
CA PHE A 74 -6.20 -6.95 -10.59
C PHE A 74 -4.80 -6.76 -9.99
N LEU A 75 -4.27 -7.74 -9.24
CA LEU A 75 -2.94 -7.62 -8.64
C LEU A 75 -1.81 -7.66 -9.68
N TYR A 76 -1.85 -8.61 -10.62
CA TYR A 76 -0.86 -8.67 -11.69
C TYR A 76 -0.85 -7.39 -12.56
N PRO A 77 -2.00 -6.90 -13.08
CA PRO A 77 -2.04 -5.62 -13.79
C PRO A 77 -1.53 -4.44 -12.96
N LEU A 78 -1.83 -4.41 -11.66
CA LEU A 78 -1.34 -3.37 -10.75
C LEU A 78 0.20 -3.39 -10.67
N PHE A 79 0.80 -4.56 -10.45
CA PHE A 79 2.25 -4.72 -10.40
C PHE A 79 2.93 -4.31 -11.70
N LYS A 80 2.37 -4.69 -12.85
CA LYS A 80 2.88 -4.27 -14.17
C LYS A 80 2.81 -2.76 -14.33
N LYS A 81 1.68 -2.15 -13.93
CA LYS A 81 1.47 -0.71 -14.01
C LYS A 81 2.44 0.07 -13.13
N ILE A 82 2.67 -0.40 -11.91
CA ILE A 82 3.65 0.17 -10.98
C ILE A 82 5.06 0.07 -11.57
N ASN A 83 5.45 -1.09 -12.08
CA ASN A 83 6.79 -1.30 -12.64
C ASN A 83 7.05 -0.34 -13.83
N ASN A 84 6.09 -0.23 -14.75
CA ASN A 84 6.18 0.69 -15.88
C ASN A 84 6.27 2.16 -15.43
N TYR A 85 5.44 2.56 -14.47
CA TYR A 85 5.47 3.93 -13.95
C TYR A 85 6.78 4.23 -13.22
N ALA A 86 7.29 3.31 -12.40
CA ALA A 86 8.55 3.49 -11.70
C ALA A 86 9.73 3.63 -12.67
N LYS A 87 9.77 2.83 -13.74
CA LYS A 87 10.77 2.96 -14.81
C LYS A 87 10.73 4.30 -15.51
N GLN A 88 9.54 4.83 -15.80
CA GLN A 88 9.37 6.17 -16.37
C GLN A 88 9.93 7.27 -15.44
N GLN A 89 9.88 7.05 -14.14
CA GLN A 89 10.46 7.94 -13.13
C GLN A 89 11.94 7.64 -12.84
N GLY A 90 12.62 6.80 -13.63
CA GLY A 90 14.05 6.50 -13.48
C GLY A 90 14.39 5.42 -12.45
N TYR A 91 13.42 4.62 -12.00
CA TYR A 91 13.70 3.49 -11.10
C TYR A 91 14.48 2.40 -11.84
N THR A 92 15.64 2.03 -11.31
CA THR A 92 16.59 1.11 -11.95
C THR A 92 16.33 -0.35 -11.60
N GLU A 93 15.73 -0.64 -10.43
CA GLU A 93 15.44 -2.00 -10.01
C GLU A 93 14.20 -2.53 -10.74
N ASN A 94 14.38 -3.62 -11.49
CA ASN A 94 13.27 -4.30 -12.15
C ASN A 94 12.84 -5.51 -11.33
N PHE A 95 11.54 -5.73 -11.22
CA PHE A 95 10.97 -6.95 -10.65
C PHE A 95 9.99 -7.58 -11.64
N SER A 96 9.90 -8.90 -11.63
CA SER A 96 8.91 -9.60 -12.47
C SER A 96 7.55 -9.53 -11.81
N SER A 97 6.64 -8.76 -12.40
CA SER A 97 5.24 -8.65 -11.94
C SER A 97 4.53 -10.02 -11.95
N GLY A 98 4.89 -10.90 -12.88
CA GLY A 98 4.33 -12.26 -12.96
C GLY A 98 4.79 -13.14 -11.80
N TRP A 99 6.10 -13.18 -11.52
CA TRP A 99 6.64 -13.99 -10.42
C TRP A 99 6.16 -13.50 -9.06
N MET A 100 6.03 -12.17 -8.85
CA MET A 100 5.45 -11.63 -7.62
C MET A 100 4.00 -12.06 -7.44
N PHE A 101 3.20 -12.01 -8.51
CA PHE A 101 1.81 -12.46 -8.45
C PHE A 101 1.71 -13.97 -8.17
N ILE A 102 2.48 -14.79 -8.88
CA ILE A 102 2.49 -16.25 -8.69
C ILE A 102 2.92 -16.59 -7.26
N GLY A 103 3.99 -15.97 -6.76
CA GLY A 103 4.48 -16.20 -5.40
C GLY A 103 3.44 -15.84 -4.35
N PHE A 104 2.76 -14.70 -4.51
CA PHE A 104 1.63 -14.32 -3.65
C PHE A 104 0.52 -15.37 -3.68
N MET A 105 0.12 -15.85 -4.86
CA MET A 105 -0.94 -16.86 -4.99
C MET A 105 -0.54 -18.18 -4.32
N VAL A 106 0.68 -18.66 -4.56
CA VAL A 106 1.21 -19.89 -3.94
C VAL A 106 1.21 -19.78 -2.43
N PHE A 107 1.77 -18.68 -1.88
CA PHE A 107 1.79 -18.48 -0.42
C PHE A 107 0.39 -18.33 0.17
N SER A 108 -0.55 -17.74 -0.55
CA SER A 108 -1.93 -17.58 -0.08
C SER A 108 -2.68 -18.92 0.01
N VAL A 109 -2.29 -19.94 -0.75
CA VAL A 109 -2.86 -21.29 -0.65
C VAL A 109 -2.28 -22.05 0.56
N LEU A 110 -1.13 -21.64 1.10
CA LEU A 110 -0.50 -22.29 2.25
C LEU A 110 -1.30 -22.16 3.56
N ILE A 111 -2.34 -21.33 3.60
CA ILE A 111 -3.34 -21.33 4.68
C ILE A 111 -4.01 -22.71 4.88
N LYS A 112 -3.94 -23.61 3.88
CA LYS A 112 -4.45 -24.99 3.96
C LYS A 112 -3.53 -25.96 4.71
N LEU A 113 -2.34 -25.52 5.11
CA LEU A 113 -1.44 -26.34 5.93
C LEU A 113 -2.03 -26.56 7.34
N PRO A 114 -1.62 -27.63 8.04
CA PRO A 114 -1.99 -27.82 9.44
C PRO A 114 -1.43 -26.68 10.31
N GLU A 115 -2.17 -26.29 11.35
CA GLU A 115 -1.66 -25.39 12.38
C GLU A 115 -0.40 -26.00 13.04
N PRO A 116 0.68 -25.24 13.28
CA PRO A 116 0.86 -23.80 13.08
C PRO A 116 1.52 -23.42 11.73
N TYR A 117 1.71 -24.37 10.82
CA TYR A 117 2.43 -24.13 9.56
C TYR A 117 1.67 -23.19 8.60
N ASP A 118 0.35 -23.08 8.77
CA ASP A 118 -0.53 -22.14 8.08
C ASP A 118 -0.10 -20.67 8.24
N LEU A 119 0.54 -20.30 9.36
CA LEU A 119 1.07 -18.96 9.61
C LEU A 119 2.02 -18.44 8.52
N ILE A 120 2.67 -19.34 7.77
CA ILE A 120 3.54 -18.95 6.65
C ILE A 120 2.79 -18.10 5.60
N THR A 121 1.47 -18.28 5.47
CA THR A 121 0.63 -17.49 4.55
C THR A 121 0.68 -15.99 4.88
N VAL A 122 0.92 -15.61 6.13
CA VAL A 122 1.01 -14.20 6.55
C VAL A 122 2.19 -13.52 5.87
N LEU A 123 3.23 -14.27 5.49
CA LEU A 123 4.42 -13.75 4.81
C LEU A 123 4.21 -13.48 3.31
N ASN A 124 3.01 -13.72 2.77
CA ASN A 124 2.71 -13.44 1.36
C ASN A 124 2.89 -11.94 0.98
N PHE A 125 2.94 -11.02 1.96
CA PHE A 125 3.24 -9.61 1.71
C PHE A 125 4.66 -9.37 1.16
N ILE A 126 5.57 -10.33 1.29
CA ILE A 126 6.94 -10.21 0.75
C ILE A 126 6.89 -9.96 -0.76
N PHE A 127 5.93 -10.56 -1.46
CA PHE A 127 5.74 -10.37 -2.90
C PHE A 127 5.19 -8.98 -3.27
N PHE A 128 4.69 -8.22 -2.30
CA PHE A 128 4.30 -6.82 -2.49
C PHE A 128 5.47 -5.85 -2.33
N ILE A 129 6.55 -6.26 -1.65
CA ILE A 129 7.67 -5.36 -1.29
C ILE A 129 8.29 -4.69 -2.54
N PRO A 130 8.61 -5.40 -3.64
CA PRO A 130 9.20 -4.76 -4.81
C PRO A 130 8.28 -3.71 -5.44
N ALA A 131 6.99 -4.02 -5.57
CA ALA A 131 5.99 -3.09 -6.10
C ALA A 131 5.78 -1.90 -5.15
N PHE A 132 5.75 -2.15 -3.84
CA PHE A 132 5.64 -1.11 -2.82
C PHE A 132 6.81 -0.13 -2.88
N LYS A 133 8.04 -0.64 -2.92
CA LYS A 133 9.27 0.16 -3.02
C LYS A 133 9.30 0.96 -4.33
N ALA A 134 9.02 0.31 -5.46
CA ALA A 134 8.98 0.96 -6.77
C ALA A 134 7.94 2.09 -6.83
N LEU A 135 6.74 1.88 -6.28
CA LEU A 135 5.69 2.91 -6.27
C LEU A 135 6.07 4.09 -5.36
N ASN A 136 6.66 3.83 -4.19
CA ASN A 136 7.11 4.89 -3.30
C ASN A 136 8.21 5.74 -3.95
N PHE A 137 9.21 5.09 -4.56
CA PHE A 137 10.26 5.79 -5.31
C PHE A 137 9.66 6.66 -6.43
N ALA A 138 8.78 6.08 -7.26
CA ALA A 138 8.16 6.78 -8.38
C ALA A 138 7.37 8.01 -7.93
N LYS A 139 6.67 7.91 -6.79
CA LYS A 139 5.97 9.03 -6.18
C LYS A 139 6.94 10.11 -5.71
N GLN A 140 7.99 9.74 -4.97
CA GLN A 140 8.97 10.71 -4.43
C GLN A 140 9.71 11.46 -5.53
N GLN A 141 9.95 10.83 -6.67
CA GLN A 141 10.64 11.44 -7.81
C GLN A 141 9.72 12.34 -8.66
N SER A 142 8.40 12.28 -8.48
CA SER A 142 7.46 13.04 -9.29
C SER A 142 7.22 14.43 -8.72
N ASN A 143 7.38 15.46 -9.56
CA ASN A 143 7.05 16.85 -9.23
C ASN A 143 5.57 17.21 -9.51
N GLN A 144 4.75 16.24 -9.96
CA GLN A 144 3.37 16.50 -10.41
C GLN A 144 2.36 16.58 -9.26
N PHE A 145 2.72 16.10 -8.06
CA PHE A 145 1.84 16.03 -6.91
C PHE A 145 2.64 16.07 -5.61
N VAL A 146 1.98 16.46 -4.52
CA VAL A 146 2.62 16.58 -3.22
C VAL A 146 2.73 15.21 -2.55
N VAL A 147 3.95 14.85 -2.14
CA VAL A 147 4.23 13.63 -1.38
C VAL A 147 4.63 13.99 0.03
N VAL A 148 4.01 13.35 1.02
CA VAL A 148 4.31 13.55 2.45
C VAL A 148 4.71 12.22 3.07
N GLU A 149 5.89 12.17 3.66
CA GLU A 149 6.33 11.01 4.41
C GLU A 149 5.65 10.96 5.79
N GLN A 150 4.92 9.88 6.04
CA GLN A 150 4.21 9.71 7.29
C GLN A 150 5.11 9.05 8.34
N LYS A 151 5.76 9.88 9.17
CA LYS A 151 6.66 9.42 10.25
C LYS A 151 5.96 8.75 11.44
N LYS A 152 4.71 9.10 11.74
CA LYS A 152 3.91 8.47 12.82
C LYS A 152 2.84 7.55 12.25
N PHE A 153 2.32 6.61 13.04
CA PHE A 153 1.14 5.84 12.65
C PHE A 153 -0.09 6.76 12.65
N SER A 154 -0.98 6.59 11.67
CA SER A 154 -2.27 7.27 11.68
C SER A 154 -3.15 6.70 12.78
N LYS A 155 -4.18 7.45 13.22
CA LYS A 155 -5.16 6.96 14.19
C LYS A 155 -5.79 5.64 13.74
N ALA A 156 -6.15 5.53 12.46
CA ALA A 156 -6.68 4.30 11.88
C ALA A 156 -5.66 3.14 11.93
N GLN A 157 -4.39 3.40 11.62
CA GLN A 157 -3.34 2.37 11.73
C GLN A 157 -3.13 1.92 13.18
N MET A 158 -3.17 2.82 14.16
CA MET A 158 -3.06 2.45 15.57
C MET A 158 -4.24 1.58 16.03
N VAL A 159 -5.47 1.94 15.65
CA VAL A 159 -6.65 1.12 15.95
C VAL A 159 -6.52 -0.29 15.35
N LEU A 160 -6.08 -0.39 14.09
CA LEU A 160 -5.81 -1.69 13.46
C LEU A 160 -4.74 -2.48 14.22
N ILE A 161 -3.63 -1.85 14.59
CA ILE A 161 -2.56 -2.51 15.35
C ILE A 161 -3.11 -3.08 16.66
N VAL A 162 -3.81 -2.27 17.47
CA VAL A 162 -4.36 -2.74 18.76
C VAL A 162 -5.35 -3.88 18.57
N PHE A 163 -6.28 -3.72 17.63
CA PHE A 163 -7.31 -4.73 17.35
C PHE A 163 -6.68 -6.06 16.92
N PHE A 164 -5.77 -6.04 15.94
CA PHE A 164 -5.17 -7.27 15.43
C PHE A 164 -4.13 -7.89 16.36
N SER A 165 -3.47 -7.10 17.22
CA SER A 165 -2.61 -7.67 18.27
C SER A 165 -3.38 -8.58 19.22
N ILE A 166 -4.65 -8.27 19.51
CA ILE A 166 -5.51 -9.15 20.32
C ILE A 166 -5.74 -10.49 19.59
N PHE A 167 -6.00 -10.47 18.28
CA PHE A 167 -6.15 -11.71 17.50
C PHE A 167 -4.88 -12.56 17.50
N TRP A 168 -3.71 -11.93 17.39
CA TRP A 168 -2.43 -12.64 17.53
C TRP A 168 -2.28 -13.28 18.90
N CYS A 169 -2.59 -12.56 19.99
CA CYS A 169 -2.54 -13.12 21.34
C CYS A 169 -3.50 -14.31 21.51
N LEU A 170 -4.73 -14.23 20.99
CA LEU A 170 -5.70 -15.32 21.07
C LEU A 170 -5.26 -16.55 20.27
N TYR A 171 -4.69 -16.35 19.09
CA TYR A 171 -4.18 -17.43 18.25
C TYR A 171 -2.98 -18.12 18.93
N LEU A 172 -2.00 -17.35 19.42
CA LEU A 172 -0.84 -17.88 20.13
C LEU A 172 -1.24 -18.59 21.44
N LEU A 173 -2.23 -18.07 22.17
CA LEU A 173 -2.78 -18.72 23.36
C LEU A 173 -3.40 -20.07 23.00
N THR A 174 -4.13 -20.15 21.88
CA THR A 174 -4.72 -21.40 21.40
C THR A 174 -3.63 -22.43 21.08
N LEU A 175 -2.56 -22.01 20.42
CA LEU A 175 -1.41 -22.87 20.11
C LEU A 175 -0.72 -23.39 21.38
N PHE A 176 -0.58 -22.54 22.40
CA PHE A 176 0.04 -22.92 23.67
C PHE A 176 -0.84 -23.87 24.50
N LEU A 177 -2.15 -23.64 24.55
CA LEU A 177 -3.09 -24.46 25.33
C LEU A 177 -3.38 -25.82 24.69
N ASN A 178 -3.16 -25.98 23.38
CA ASN A 178 -3.49 -27.21 22.66
C ASN A 178 -2.27 -27.79 21.90
N PRO A 179 -1.19 -28.19 22.61
CA PRO A 179 0.05 -28.65 21.98
C PRO A 179 -0.11 -29.99 21.23
N THR A 180 -1.18 -30.73 21.46
CA THR A 180 -1.44 -32.05 20.85
C THR A 180 -1.97 -31.99 19.41
N ARG A 181 -2.12 -30.80 18.83
CA ARG A 181 -2.42 -30.63 17.39
C ARG A 181 -1.20 -30.75 16.47
N LEU A 182 0.01 -30.84 17.03
CA LEU A 182 1.21 -31.13 16.24
C LEU A 182 1.18 -32.62 15.83
N PRO A 183 1.24 -32.95 14.53
CA PRO A 183 1.31 -34.34 14.08
C PRO A 183 2.60 -35.04 14.51
#